data_AF-A0A010RM69-F1
#
_entry.id   AF-A0A010RM69-F1
#
_cell.length_a   1.000
_cell.length_b   1.000
_cell.length_c   1.000
_cell.angle_alpha   90.00
_cell.angle_beta   90.00
_cell.angle_gamma   90.00
#
_symmetry.space_group_name_H-M   'P 1'
#
loop_
_entity.id
_entity.type
_entity.pdbx_description
1 polymer ?
#
loop_
_entity_poly.entity_id
_entity_poly.type
_entity_poly.pdbx_seq_one_letter_code
_entity_poly.pdbx_strand_id
1 'polypeptide(L)'
;MASFHIFSELPFELRIHIWHLAKEPRTLIVRTCDEPSKYRRQPLESTLIYCRSPNTVPAILQTCRESRNIGLYAKAFSGGLNPRYVWVDFDLDTIQASFWDLKLMGSDKSLFQHLVVEVNELESFRRHYSDAFAGLANLDTFRVLSKSGLEDWSIAMDEVPGADTTSSIQRALTIPTTVLQGHL
;
A
#
# COMPACT_ATOMS: atom_id res chain seq x y z
N MET A 1 -25.21 21.42 -16.86
CA MET A 1 -24.90 20.09 -16.28
C MET A 1 -24.95 19.09 -17.42
N ALA A 2 -23.81 18.53 -17.82
CA ALA A 2 -23.78 17.55 -18.91
C ALA A 2 -24.38 16.23 -18.40
N SER A 3 -25.46 15.77 -19.01
CA SER A 3 -26.10 14.52 -18.64
C SER A 3 -25.56 13.37 -19.49
N PHE A 4 -25.12 12.32 -18.80
CA PHE A 4 -24.41 11.16 -19.37
C PHE A 4 -25.40 10.11 -19.91
N HIS A 5 -26.43 10.54 -20.67
CA HIS A 5 -27.56 9.68 -21.04
C HIS A 5 -27.19 8.56 -22.03
N ILE A 6 -26.30 8.83 -22.99
CA ILE A 6 -25.91 7.85 -24.02
C ILE A 6 -25.21 6.64 -23.37
N PHE A 7 -24.45 6.87 -22.31
CA PHE A 7 -23.79 5.77 -21.59
C PHE A 7 -24.80 4.80 -21.00
N SER A 8 -25.91 5.28 -20.42
CA SER A 8 -26.94 4.43 -19.84
C SER A 8 -27.73 3.60 -20.85
N GLU A 9 -27.68 3.96 -22.14
CA GLU A 9 -28.32 3.20 -23.22
C GLU A 9 -27.48 1.99 -23.66
N LEU A 10 -26.19 1.94 -23.28
CA LEU A 10 -25.35 0.78 -23.56
C LEU A 10 -25.79 -0.45 -22.76
N PRO A 11 -25.71 -1.66 -23.36
CA PRO A 11 -25.81 -2.92 -22.64
C PRO A 11 -24.96 -2.92 -21.37
N PHE A 12 -25.49 -3.55 -20.32
CA PHE A 12 -24.89 -3.51 -18.99
C PHE A 12 -23.47 -4.09 -18.99
N GLU A 13 -23.23 -5.13 -19.77
CA GLU A 13 -21.94 -5.78 -19.95
C GLU A 13 -20.90 -4.81 -20.50
N LEU A 14 -21.27 -4.00 -21.50
CA LEU A 14 -20.39 -2.98 -22.07
C LEU A 14 -20.10 -1.87 -21.05
N ARG A 15 -21.10 -1.44 -20.29
CA ARG A 15 -20.90 -0.44 -19.23
C ARG A 15 -19.94 -0.93 -18.15
N ILE A 16 -20.09 -2.17 -17.69
CA ILE A 16 -19.16 -2.80 -16.74
C ILE A 16 -17.74 -2.81 -17.32
N HIS A 17 -17.56 -3.25 -18.57
CA HIS A 17 -16.25 -3.26 -19.20
C HIS A 17 -15.63 -1.87 -19.32
N ILE A 18 -16.41 -0.86 -19.73
CA ILE A 18 -15.94 0.53 -19.78
C ILE A 18 -15.47 0.99 -18.40
N TRP A 19 -16.22 0.67 -17.34
CA TRP A 19 -15.81 1.05 -15.98
C TRP A 19 -14.53 0.35 -15.52
N HIS A 20 -14.32 -0.92 -15.87
CA HIS A 20 -13.07 -1.62 -15.57
C HIS A 20 -11.88 -1.00 -16.32
N LEU A 21 -12.08 -0.59 -17.57
CA LEU A 21 -11.06 0.06 -18.40
C LEU A 21 -10.77 1.51 -17.97
N ALA A 22 -11.74 2.18 -17.34
CA ALA A 22 -11.59 3.56 -16.88
C ALA A 22 -10.87 3.69 -15.53
N LYS A 23 -10.48 2.57 -14.89
CA LYS A 23 -9.63 2.59 -13.70
C LYS A 23 -8.21 3.01 -14.09
N GLU A 24 -7.59 3.85 -13.27
CA GLU A 24 -6.23 4.33 -13.50
C GLU A 24 -5.33 3.89 -12.33
N PRO A 25 -4.12 3.34 -12.60
CA PRO A 25 -3.15 3.06 -11.56
C PRO A 25 -2.78 4.33 -10.81
N ARG A 26 -2.68 4.24 -9.48
CA ARG A 26 -2.24 5.36 -8.64
C ARG A 26 -1.48 4.88 -7.42
N THR A 27 -0.73 5.79 -6.83
CA THR A 27 -0.10 5.57 -5.53
C THR A 27 -1.04 6.04 -4.43
N LEU A 28 -1.55 5.09 -3.63
CA LEU A 28 -2.39 5.34 -2.49
C LEU A 28 -1.53 5.47 -1.23
N ILE A 29 -1.34 6.70 -0.76
CA ILE A 29 -0.62 6.98 0.48
C ILE A 29 -1.56 6.67 1.64
N VAL A 30 -1.14 5.76 2.52
CA VAL A 30 -1.87 5.41 3.73
C VAL A 30 -1.03 5.76 4.95
N ARG A 31 -1.66 6.43 5.91
CA ARG A 31 -1.08 6.83 7.18
C ARG A 31 -1.96 6.36 8.33
N THR A 32 -1.34 5.97 9.42
CA THR A 32 -2.04 5.63 10.65
C THR A 32 -2.06 6.84 11.59
N CYS A 33 -3.18 7.02 12.26
CA CYS A 33 -3.26 7.86 13.44
C CYS A 33 -3.35 6.93 14.65
N ASP A 34 -2.39 7.05 15.55
CA ASP A 34 -2.22 6.18 16.70
C ASP A 34 -2.00 6.99 17.98
N GLU A 35 -2.28 6.36 19.11
CA GLU A 35 -1.99 6.90 20.43
C GLU A 35 -1.08 5.91 21.18
N PRO A 36 -0.19 6.40 22.06
CA PRO A 36 0.60 5.51 22.90
C PRO A 36 -0.34 4.62 23.71
N SER A 37 -0.09 3.32 23.71
CA SER A 37 -0.93 2.36 24.44
C SER A 37 -0.96 2.73 25.93
N LYS A 38 -2.16 2.76 26.52
CA LYS A 38 -2.37 3.03 27.95
C LYS A 38 -1.75 1.94 28.84
N TYR A 39 -1.50 0.76 28.28
CA TYR A 39 -0.97 -0.40 28.97
C TYR A 39 0.43 -0.77 28.45
N ARG A 40 1.33 0.22 28.29
CA ARG A 40 2.69 -0.01 27.77
C ARG A 40 3.36 -1.16 28.54
N ARG A 41 3.64 -2.26 27.84
CA ARG A 41 4.68 -3.21 28.25
C ARG A 41 5.99 -2.90 27.55
N GLN A 42 5.93 -2.25 26.38
CA GLN A 42 7.09 -1.80 25.62
C GLN A 42 6.97 -0.33 25.16
N PRO A 43 8.09 0.40 25.00
CA PRO A 43 8.08 1.83 24.65
C PRO A 43 7.47 2.18 23.29
N LEU A 44 7.28 1.20 22.40
CA LEU A 44 6.80 1.37 21.01
C LEU A 44 5.41 0.77 20.74
N GLU A 45 4.68 0.34 21.77
CA GLU A 45 3.30 -0.12 21.59
C GLU A 45 2.36 1.09 21.48
N SER A 46 1.86 1.34 20.27
CA SER A 46 0.77 2.27 20.02
C SER A 46 -0.49 1.55 19.57
N THR A 47 -1.63 2.14 19.90
CA THR A 47 -2.94 1.65 19.52
C THR A 47 -3.41 2.42 18.31
N LEU A 48 -3.74 1.70 17.24
CA LEU A 48 -4.35 2.30 16.04
C LEU A 48 -5.69 2.95 16.39
N ILE A 49 -5.81 4.25 16.17
CA ILE A 49 -7.09 4.96 16.28
C ILE A 49 -7.84 4.84 14.95
N TYR A 50 -7.21 5.19 13.83
CA TYR A 50 -7.74 5.01 12.47
C TYR A 50 -6.66 5.14 11.40
N CYS A 51 -6.94 4.62 10.22
CA CYS A 51 -6.16 4.90 9.02
C CYS A 51 -6.74 6.11 8.27
N ARG A 52 -5.87 6.89 7.62
CA ARG A 52 -6.24 7.99 6.74
C ARG A 52 -5.39 7.99 5.48
N SER A 53 -5.94 8.55 4.42
CA SER A 53 -5.20 8.84 3.20
C SER A 53 -5.35 10.33 2.86
N PRO A 54 -4.27 11.02 2.42
CA PRO A 54 -4.38 12.35 1.84
C PRO A 54 -4.89 12.30 0.39
N ASN A 55 -4.91 11.14 -0.26
CA ASN A 55 -5.39 11.00 -1.63
C ASN A 55 -6.88 11.33 -1.71
N THR A 56 -7.26 11.99 -2.80
CA THR A 56 -8.67 12.21 -3.11
C THR A 56 -9.34 10.89 -3.51
N VAL A 57 -10.67 10.85 -3.34
CA VAL A 57 -11.48 9.72 -3.81
C VAL A 57 -11.34 9.61 -5.34
N PRO A 58 -11.12 8.41 -5.90
CA PRO A 58 -11.03 8.21 -7.35
C PRO A 58 -12.19 8.88 -8.10
N ALA A 59 -11.87 9.56 -9.19
CA ALA A 59 -12.84 10.32 -9.98
C ALA A 59 -14.01 9.42 -10.45
N ILE A 60 -13.71 8.18 -10.83
CA ILE A 60 -14.69 7.17 -11.24
C ILE A 60 -15.77 6.91 -10.18
N LEU A 61 -15.42 6.92 -8.89
CA LEU A 61 -16.38 6.74 -7.79
C LEU A 61 -17.24 7.99 -7.53
N GLN A 62 -16.85 9.13 -8.09
CA GLN A 62 -17.58 10.39 -8.01
C GLN A 62 -18.48 10.63 -9.23
N THR A 63 -18.29 9.88 -10.32
CA THR A 63 -19.02 10.08 -11.58
C THR A 63 -20.52 9.83 -11.44
N CYS A 64 -20.95 8.66 -10.99
CA CYS A 64 -22.37 8.34 -10.84
C CYS A 64 -22.61 7.23 -9.79
N ARG A 65 -23.88 6.89 -9.56
CA ARG A 65 -24.27 5.83 -8.62
C ARG A 65 -23.86 4.44 -9.11
N GLU A 66 -23.84 4.23 -10.42
CA GLU A 66 -23.52 2.93 -11.00
C GLU A 66 -22.05 2.56 -10.78
N SER A 67 -21.11 3.42 -11.18
CA SER A 67 -19.67 3.18 -11.00
C SER A 67 -19.28 2.94 -9.54
N ARG A 68 -19.97 3.60 -8.60
CA ARG A 68 -19.75 3.43 -7.16
C ARG A 68 -20.20 2.06 -6.63
N ASN A 69 -21.18 1.43 -7.27
CA ASN A 69 -21.81 0.20 -6.77
C ASN A 69 -21.44 -1.06 -7.56
N ILE A 70 -20.73 -0.94 -8.68
CA ILE A 70 -20.25 -2.11 -9.47
C ILE A 70 -19.15 -2.89 -8.76
N GLY A 71 -18.52 -2.34 -7.71
CA GLY A 71 -17.50 -3.04 -6.93
C GLY A 71 -16.08 -2.87 -7.47
N LEU A 72 -15.82 -1.79 -8.21
CA LEU A 72 -14.49 -1.48 -8.77
C LEU A 72 -13.42 -1.20 -7.70
N TYR A 73 -13.83 -0.71 -6.54
CA TYR A 73 -12.97 -0.41 -5.40
C TYR A 73 -13.59 -1.01 -4.14
N ALA A 74 -12.75 -1.53 -3.24
CA ALA A 74 -13.12 -1.98 -1.92
C ALA A 74 -12.96 -0.86 -0.89
N LYS A 75 -13.75 -0.93 0.19
CA LYS A 75 -13.51 -0.14 1.40
C LYS A 75 -12.54 -0.93 2.27
N ALA A 76 -11.33 -0.40 2.46
CA ALA A 76 -10.31 -1.04 3.30
C ALA A 76 -9.80 -0.10 4.39
N PHE A 77 -8.90 -0.61 5.22
CA PHE A 77 -8.24 0.10 6.31
C PHE A 77 -9.19 0.54 7.42
N SER A 78 -10.33 -0.13 7.56
CA SER A 78 -11.35 0.13 8.57
C SER A 78 -11.03 -0.46 9.95
N GLY A 79 -9.74 -0.55 10.29
CA GLY A 79 -9.26 -0.97 11.60
C GLY A 79 -9.13 0.20 12.58
N GLY A 80 -8.92 -0.13 13.85
CA GLY A 80 -8.69 0.82 14.93
C GLY A 80 -9.93 1.15 15.77
N LEU A 81 -9.74 2.02 16.76
CA LEU A 81 -10.80 2.41 17.71
C LEU A 81 -11.92 3.27 17.09
N ASN A 82 -11.60 4.06 16.05
CA ASN A 82 -12.53 4.94 15.36
C ASN A 82 -12.46 4.68 13.84
N PRO A 83 -12.93 3.52 13.37
CA PRO A 83 -12.61 3.02 12.04
C PRO A 83 -13.08 3.97 10.94
N ARG A 84 -12.16 4.25 10.01
CA ARG A 84 -12.41 4.99 8.77
C ARG A 84 -12.00 4.10 7.61
N TYR A 85 -12.65 4.24 6.47
CA TYR A 85 -12.26 3.48 5.29
C TYR A 85 -11.61 4.37 4.24
N VAL A 86 -10.76 3.75 3.44
CA VAL A 86 -10.20 4.31 2.21
C VAL A 86 -10.65 3.43 1.06
N TRP A 87 -11.02 4.04 -0.05
CA TRP A 87 -11.31 3.31 -1.29
C TRP A 87 -10.00 2.84 -1.91
N VAL A 88 -9.89 1.54 -2.15
CA VAL A 88 -8.69 0.89 -2.69
C VAL A 88 -9.06 -0.15 -3.73
N ASP A 89 -8.27 -0.22 -4.78
CA ASP A 89 -8.26 -1.34 -5.71
C ASP A 89 -6.93 -2.06 -5.52
N PHE A 90 -6.92 -3.22 -4.84
CA PHE A 90 -5.67 -3.88 -4.48
C PHE A 90 -4.88 -4.45 -5.66
N ASP A 91 -5.54 -4.63 -6.81
CA ASP A 91 -4.92 -5.13 -8.03
C ASP A 91 -4.19 -4.01 -8.81
N LEU A 92 -4.60 -2.75 -8.60
CA LEU A 92 -4.12 -1.60 -9.37
C LEU A 92 -3.40 -0.54 -8.53
N ASP A 93 -3.90 -0.28 -7.32
CA ASP A 93 -3.36 0.75 -6.43
C ASP A 93 -2.03 0.26 -5.83
N THR A 94 -1.00 1.10 -5.93
CA THR A 94 0.24 0.91 -5.17
C THR A 94 0.08 1.53 -3.80
N ILE A 95 0.11 0.71 -2.74
CA ILE A 95 0.03 1.19 -1.36
C ILE A 95 1.37 1.80 -0.97
N GLN A 96 1.38 3.05 -0.53
CA GLN A 96 2.56 3.72 -0.02
C GLN A 96 2.38 4.06 1.47
N ALA A 97 3.27 3.56 2.31
CA ALA A 97 3.16 3.69 3.75
C ALA A 97 4.55 3.81 4.38
N SER A 98 4.66 4.47 5.54
CA SER A 98 5.89 4.34 6.32
C SER A 98 5.96 2.95 6.95
N PHE A 99 7.18 2.57 7.32
CA PHE A 99 7.41 1.36 8.10
C PHE A 99 6.51 1.27 9.35
N TRP A 100 6.33 2.38 10.08
CA TRP A 100 5.48 2.43 11.28
C TRP A 100 3.99 2.31 10.97
N ASP A 101 3.54 2.96 9.90
CA ASP A 101 2.15 2.84 9.44
C ASP A 101 1.83 1.39 9.12
N LEU A 102 2.72 0.70 8.39
CA LEU A 102 2.55 -0.71 8.08
C LEU A 102 2.45 -1.55 9.34
N LYS A 103 3.32 -1.36 10.33
CA LYS A 103 3.26 -2.14 11.59
C LYS A 103 1.87 -2.10 12.24
N LEU A 104 1.18 -0.96 12.15
CA LEU A 104 -0.13 -0.76 12.75
C LEU A 104 -1.31 -1.19 11.87
N MET A 105 -1.11 -1.43 10.58
CA MET A 105 -2.16 -1.92 9.69
C MET A 105 -2.58 -3.35 10.05
N GLY A 106 -3.88 -3.62 9.89
CA GLY A 106 -4.48 -4.90 10.22
C GLY A 106 -4.34 -5.97 9.12
N SER A 107 -5.34 -6.85 9.04
CA SER A 107 -5.38 -8.00 8.12
C SER A 107 -5.37 -7.64 6.63
N ASP A 108 -5.71 -6.40 6.28
CA ASP A 108 -5.77 -5.94 4.89
C ASP A 108 -4.42 -6.08 4.16
N LYS A 109 -3.31 -6.12 4.89
CA LYS A 109 -1.97 -6.38 4.33
C LYS A 109 -1.91 -7.61 3.44
N SER A 110 -2.66 -8.66 3.79
CA SER A 110 -2.68 -9.90 3.00
C SER A 110 -3.16 -9.68 1.57
N LEU A 111 -3.90 -8.60 1.31
CA LEU A 111 -4.43 -8.26 -0.01
C LEU A 111 -3.48 -7.39 -0.84
N PHE A 112 -2.37 -6.91 -0.28
CA PHE A 112 -1.51 -5.97 -1.00
C PHE A 112 -0.74 -6.68 -2.09
N GLN A 113 -0.88 -6.19 -3.34
CA GLN A 113 -0.08 -6.64 -4.48
C GLN A 113 1.07 -5.68 -4.79
N HIS A 114 0.89 -4.38 -4.55
CA HIS A 114 1.89 -3.37 -4.89
C HIS A 114 2.16 -2.49 -3.67
N LEU A 115 3.41 -2.49 -3.19
CA LEU A 115 3.79 -1.82 -1.95
C LEU A 115 5.04 -0.95 -2.13
N VAL A 116 4.96 0.26 -1.59
CA VAL A 116 6.08 1.19 -1.43
C VAL A 116 6.24 1.51 0.05
N VAL A 117 7.43 1.27 0.59
CA VAL A 117 7.73 1.53 2.01
C VAL A 117 8.67 2.70 2.15
N GLU A 118 8.24 3.70 2.90
CA GLU A 118 9.08 4.83 3.27
C GLU A 118 9.90 4.48 4.50
N VAL A 119 11.22 4.53 4.36
CA VAL A 119 12.17 4.31 5.45
C VAL A 119 12.90 5.60 5.74
N ASN A 120 12.58 6.18 6.89
CA ASN A 120 13.21 7.42 7.38
C ASN A 120 14.46 7.15 8.23
N GLU A 121 14.57 5.98 8.87
CA GLU A 121 15.68 5.62 9.75
C GLU A 121 16.00 4.12 9.63
N LEU A 122 17.23 3.80 9.21
CA LEU A 122 17.65 2.44 8.90
C LEU A 122 17.75 1.55 10.15
N GLU A 123 18.25 2.07 11.27
CA GLU A 123 18.42 1.30 12.51
C GLU A 123 17.08 0.81 13.08
N SER A 124 16.10 1.70 13.15
CA SER A 124 14.74 1.37 13.56
C SER A 124 14.09 0.36 12.63
N PHE A 125 14.33 0.49 11.32
CA PHE A 125 13.87 -0.48 10.33
C PHE A 125 14.50 -1.86 10.56
N ARG A 126 15.83 -1.97 10.70
CA ARG A 126 16.54 -3.24 10.91
C ARG A 126 16.04 -4.02 12.13
N ARG A 127 15.66 -3.32 13.21
CA ARG A 127 15.19 -3.97 14.45
C ARG A 127 13.76 -4.47 14.39
N HIS A 128 12.92 -3.89 13.53
CA HIS A 128 11.46 -4.12 13.60
C HIS A 128 10.82 -4.49 12.25
N TYR A 129 11.59 -4.61 11.16
CA TYR A 129 11.05 -4.87 9.82
C TYR A 129 10.12 -6.09 9.78
N SER A 130 10.51 -7.19 10.42
CA SER A 130 9.73 -8.43 10.48
C SER A 130 8.29 -8.21 10.94
N ASP A 131 8.08 -7.36 11.95
CA ASP A 131 6.75 -7.10 12.51
C ASP A 131 5.87 -6.33 11.52
N ALA A 132 6.44 -5.36 10.79
CA ALA A 132 5.65 -4.58 9.84
C ALA A 132 5.28 -5.37 8.60
N PHE A 133 6.19 -6.25 8.14
CA PHE A 133 5.95 -7.09 6.97
C PHE A 133 5.14 -8.35 7.28
N ALA A 134 4.91 -8.66 8.55
CA ALA A 134 4.02 -9.75 8.96
C ALA A 134 2.63 -9.58 8.34
N GLY A 135 2.14 -10.65 7.71
CA GLY A 135 0.81 -10.71 7.10
C GLY A 135 0.75 -10.30 5.62
N LEU A 136 1.87 -9.87 5.01
CA LEU A 136 1.95 -9.69 3.55
C LEU A 136 2.15 -11.05 2.89
N ALA A 137 1.21 -11.46 2.05
CA ALA A 137 1.22 -12.79 1.42
C ALA A 137 1.21 -12.73 -0.12
N ASN A 138 0.67 -11.66 -0.71
CA ASN A 138 0.35 -11.59 -2.13
C ASN A 138 1.08 -10.45 -2.86
N LEU A 139 2.29 -10.07 -2.42
CA LEU A 139 3.05 -8.97 -3.02
C LEU A 139 3.64 -9.36 -4.38
N ASP A 140 3.24 -8.64 -5.41
CA ASP A 140 3.80 -8.70 -6.76
C ASP A 140 4.93 -7.67 -6.96
N THR A 141 4.72 -6.45 -6.47
CA THR A 141 5.72 -5.37 -6.57
C THR A 141 6.01 -4.77 -5.21
N PHE A 142 7.29 -4.50 -4.96
CA PHE A 142 7.77 -3.94 -3.71
C PHE A 142 8.87 -2.93 -3.99
N ARG A 143 8.82 -1.77 -3.34
CA ARG A 143 9.84 -0.73 -3.46
C ARG A 143 10.09 -0.09 -2.11
N VAL A 144 11.32 0.35 -1.90
CA VAL A 144 11.70 1.11 -0.70
C VAL A 144 12.06 2.52 -1.12
N LEU A 145 11.44 3.51 -0.47
CA LEU A 145 11.81 4.93 -0.58
C LEU A 145 12.61 5.30 0.65
N SER A 146 13.90 5.57 0.44
CA SER A 146 14.77 6.11 1.49
C SER A 146 15.03 7.59 1.27
N LYS A 147 15.16 8.34 2.36
CA LYS A 147 15.66 9.72 2.31
C LYS A 147 17.19 9.79 2.25
N SER A 148 17.90 8.72 2.65
CA SER A 148 19.36 8.61 2.49
C SER A 148 19.70 7.83 1.21
N GLY A 149 20.91 8.05 0.68
CA GLY A 149 21.35 7.45 -0.59
C GLY A 149 21.37 5.91 -0.54
N LEU A 150 21.31 5.27 -1.70
CA LEU A 150 21.28 3.81 -1.88
C LEU A 150 22.49 3.08 -1.26
N GLU A 151 23.60 3.78 -1.00
CA GLU A 151 24.86 3.21 -0.52
C GLU A 151 24.74 2.59 0.89
N ASP A 152 23.90 3.15 1.76
CA ASP A 152 23.68 2.67 3.14
C ASP A 152 22.95 1.31 3.20
N TRP A 153 22.23 0.94 2.14
CA TRP A 153 21.37 -0.24 2.11
C TRP A 153 22.10 -1.54 1.75
N SER A 154 23.16 -1.45 0.94
CA SER A 154 23.94 -2.63 0.53
C SER A 154 24.61 -3.32 1.72
N ILE A 155 25.13 -2.52 2.65
CA ILE A 155 25.82 -3.00 3.85
C ILE A 155 24.83 -3.62 4.85
N ALA A 156 23.61 -3.08 4.94
CA ALA A 156 22.64 -3.51 5.94
C ALA A 156 22.00 -4.89 5.67
N MET A 157 21.95 -5.31 4.40
CA MET A 157 21.32 -6.55 3.96
C MET A 157 22.28 -7.76 3.99
N ASP A 158 23.60 -7.53 3.87
CA ASP A 158 24.61 -8.60 3.90
C ASP A 158 24.86 -9.20 5.31
N GLU A 159 24.42 -8.51 6.37
CA GLU A 159 24.60 -8.97 7.76
C GLU A 159 23.41 -9.76 8.33
N VAL A 160 22.34 -10.01 7.57
CA VAL A 160 21.13 -10.69 8.10
C VAL A 160 21.25 -12.22 7.95
N PRO A 161 21.41 -13.00 9.03
CA PRO A 161 21.57 -14.46 8.93
C PRO A 161 20.22 -15.18 8.96
N GLY A 162 19.97 -16.07 7.98
CA GLY A 162 18.91 -17.11 8.01
C GLY A 162 17.51 -16.60 7.62
N ALA A 163 17.08 -16.79 6.37
CA ALA A 163 16.42 -17.98 5.82
C ALA A 163 14.91 -18.06 6.15
N ASP A 164 14.13 -17.37 5.30
CA ASP A 164 12.88 -17.84 4.66
C ASP A 164 12.05 -16.64 4.19
N THR A 165 12.02 -15.55 4.96
CA THR A 165 11.53 -14.22 4.56
C THR A 165 12.43 -13.57 3.51
N THR A 166 13.70 -13.96 3.48
CA THR A 166 14.70 -13.47 2.53
C THR A 166 14.36 -13.87 1.10
N SER A 167 13.64 -14.97 0.84
CA SER A 167 13.28 -15.34 -0.54
C SER A 167 12.19 -14.44 -1.12
N SER A 168 11.18 -14.09 -0.33
CA SER A 168 10.12 -13.14 -0.69
C SER A 168 10.66 -11.71 -0.70
N ILE A 169 11.53 -11.35 0.24
CA ILE A 169 12.18 -10.03 0.30
C ILE A 169 13.26 -9.88 -0.77
N GLN A 170 14.03 -10.92 -1.14
CA GLN A 170 14.99 -10.88 -2.27
C GLN A 170 14.27 -10.91 -3.62
N ARG A 171 13.13 -11.60 -3.75
CA ARG A 171 12.25 -11.46 -4.93
C ARG A 171 11.63 -10.06 -5.02
N ALA A 172 11.18 -9.51 -3.90
CA ALA A 172 10.60 -8.17 -3.79
C ALA A 172 11.64 -7.05 -3.95
N LEU A 173 12.88 -7.29 -3.53
CA LEU A 173 14.07 -6.45 -3.75
C LEU A 173 14.78 -6.82 -5.05
N THR A 174 14.06 -7.35 -6.06
CA THR A 174 14.56 -7.28 -7.43
C THR A 174 14.57 -5.79 -7.81
N ILE A 175 15.61 -5.09 -7.34
CA ILE A 175 16.08 -3.83 -7.86
C ILE A 175 16.03 -4.02 -9.37
N PRO A 176 15.28 -3.21 -10.13
CA PRO A 176 15.34 -3.32 -11.58
C PRO A 176 16.80 -3.08 -11.97
N THR A 177 17.48 -4.13 -12.40
CA THR A 177 18.87 -4.15 -12.86
C THR A 177 19.01 -3.43 -14.21
N THR A 178 18.41 -2.25 -14.34
CA THR A 178 18.38 -1.47 -15.58
C THR A 178 18.90 -0.05 -15.38
N VAL A 179 19.99 0.10 -14.62
CA VAL A 179 20.92 1.27 -14.75
C VAL A 179 22.40 0.85 -14.58
N LEU A 180 22.76 -0.41 -14.85
CA LEU A 180 24.18 -0.85 -14.84
C LEU A 180 24.59 -1.62 -16.09
N GLN A 181 24.00 -1.32 -17.25
CA GLN A 181 24.62 -1.64 -18.53
C GLN A 181 24.38 -0.54 -19.56
N GLY A 182 25.48 0.08 -20.01
CA GLY A 182 25.54 0.82 -21.27
C GLY A 182 25.67 2.34 -21.11
N HIS A 183 26.87 2.85 -20.91
CA HIS A 183 27.71 3.25 -22.05
C HIS A 183 29.16 3.48 -21.61
N LEU A 184 30.03 2.99 -22.50
CA LEU A 184 31.49 3.10 -22.53
C LEU A 184 32.00 4.54 -22.33
#